data_AF-A0A1G9IIS0-F1
#
_entry.id   AF-A0A1G9IIS0-F1
#
_cell.length_a   1.000
_cell.length_b   1.000
_cell.length_c   1.000
_cell.angle_alpha   90.00
_cell.angle_beta   90.00
_cell.angle_gamma   90.00
#
_symmetry.space_group_name_H-M   'P 1'
#
loop_
_entity.id
_entity.type
_entity.pdbx_description
1 polymer ?
#
loop_
_entity_poly.entity_id
_entity_poly.type
_entity_poly.pdbx_seq_one_letter_code
_entity_poly.pdbx_strand_id
1 'polypeptide(L)'
;MEKTEFFEKNIFLNLKNLNDGFDSDSIPYFSESDFEIVLERIEKFGIGIYEIKPRLEGDFLDVKVNEDYRKKATDPKWYKRAFSDFKKQQPNLIYSGRYKVSDRLLNRNSTVSDEEVS
;
A
#
# COMPACT_ATOMS: atom_id res chain seq x y z
N MET A 1 -16.77 9.00 -2.19
CA MET A 1 -15.30 9.11 -2.23
C MET A 1 -14.78 8.09 -3.22
N GLU A 2 -13.99 8.54 -4.20
CA GLU A 2 -13.35 7.65 -5.16
C GLU A 2 -12.23 6.83 -4.50
N LYS A 3 -11.86 5.68 -5.08
CA LYS A 3 -10.78 4.84 -4.54
C LYS A 3 -9.47 5.63 -4.39
N THR A 4 -9.06 6.34 -5.43
CA THR A 4 -7.80 7.12 -5.45
C THR A 4 -7.80 8.17 -4.35
N GLU A 5 -8.89 8.93 -4.24
CA GLU A 5 -9.07 9.96 -3.22
C GLU A 5 -8.99 9.38 -1.80
N PHE A 6 -9.59 8.20 -1.57
CA PHE A 6 -9.49 7.51 -0.29
C PHE A 6 -8.03 7.21 0.07
N PHE A 7 -7.25 6.68 -0.88
CA PHE A 7 -5.84 6.36 -0.63
C PHE A 7 -5.03 7.61 -0.33
N GLU A 8 -5.17 8.67 -1.11
CA GLU A 8 -4.44 9.93 -0.91
C GLU A 8 -4.74 10.54 0.48
N LYS A 9 -6.01 10.57 0.88
CA LYS A 9 -6.44 11.18 2.15
C LYS A 9 -6.16 10.33 3.38
N ASN A 10 -6.16 8.99 3.26
CA ASN A 10 -6.13 8.10 4.44
C ASN A 10 -4.88 7.23 4.54
N ILE A 11 -4.30 6.84 3.39
CA ILE A 11 -3.22 5.85 3.34
C ILE A 11 -1.89 6.49 2.96
N PHE A 12 -1.88 7.37 1.96
CA PHE A 12 -0.69 8.05 1.44
C PHE A 12 -0.52 9.47 1.99
N LEU A 13 -1.36 9.87 2.94
CA LEU A 13 -1.31 11.17 3.59
C LEU A 13 0.09 11.45 4.18
N ASN A 14 0.70 12.55 3.75
CA ASN A 14 2.05 12.99 4.14
C ASN A 14 3.17 12.00 3.80
N LEU A 15 2.98 11.11 2.82
CA LEU A 15 4.01 10.21 2.31
C LEU A 15 4.54 10.70 0.97
N LYS A 16 5.84 10.50 0.72
CA LYS A 16 6.47 10.96 -0.52
C LYS A 16 6.35 9.87 -1.60
N ASN A 17 5.68 10.18 -2.70
CA ASN A 17 5.75 9.34 -3.89
C ASN A 17 7.15 9.46 -4.52
N LEU A 18 7.82 8.33 -4.69
CA LEU A 18 9.14 8.18 -5.29
C LEU A 18 9.08 7.64 -6.73
N ASN A 19 7.88 7.43 -7.29
CA ASN A 19 7.76 7.15 -8.72
C ASN A 19 8.08 8.42 -9.52
N ASP A 20 9.20 8.41 -10.24
CA ASP A 20 9.69 9.50 -11.08
C ASP A 20 9.56 9.19 -12.59
N GLY A 21 8.76 8.18 -12.94
CA GLY A 21 8.46 7.79 -14.32
C GLY A 21 8.99 6.42 -14.73
N PHE A 22 9.65 5.68 -13.83
CA PHE A 22 10.08 4.29 -14.10
C PHE A 22 8.91 3.29 -14.16
N ASP A 23 7.73 3.66 -13.66
CA ASP A 23 6.50 2.87 -13.69
C ASP A 23 5.29 3.79 -14.00
N SER A 24 4.11 3.21 -14.18
CA SER A 24 2.87 3.98 -14.42
C SER A 24 2.65 5.06 -13.35
N ASP A 25 2.36 6.28 -13.77
CA ASP A 25 2.07 7.44 -12.88
C ASP A 25 0.97 7.18 -11.85
N SER A 26 0.09 6.21 -12.11
CA SER A 26 -0.99 5.81 -11.20
C SER A 26 -0.53 4.90 -10.06
N ILE A 27 0.74 4.47 -10.04
CA ILE A 27 1.31 3.55 -9.06
C ILE A 27 2.32 4.33 -8.22
N PRO A 28 1.96 4.70 -6.97
CA PRO A 28 2.91 5.35 -6.09
C PRO A 28 3.91 4.33 -5.55
N TYR A 29 5.16 4.75 -5.45
CA TYR A 29 6.23 4.00 -4.79
C TYR A 29 6.71 4.77 -3.56
N PHE A 30 7.07 4.05 -2.50
CA PHE A 30 7.45 4.63 -1.22
C PHE A 30 8.78 4.07 -0.74
N SER A 31 9.51 4.85 0.07
CA SER A 31 10.70 4.36 0.78
C SER A 31 10.32 3.23 1.76
N GLU A 32 11.31 2.52 2.29
CA GLU A 32 11.09 1.52 3.34
C GLU A 32 10.30 2.10 4.54
N SER A 33 10.67 3.28 5.03
CA SER A 33 9.99 3.91 6.17
C SER A 33 8.55 4.29 5.85
N ASP A 34 8.32 4.87 4.68
CA ASP A 34 7.00 5.34 4.28
C ASP A 34 6.08 4.16 3.96
N PHE A 35 6.62 3.10 3.36
CA PHE A 35 5.86 1.88 3.07
C PHE A 35 5.46 1.14 4.34
N GLU A 36 6.28 1.15 5.39
CA GLU A 36 5.90 0.62 6.70
C GLU A 36 4.65 1.33 7.25
N ILE A 37 4.59 2.66 7.14
CA ILE A 37 3.41 3.45 7.49
C ILE A 37 2.20 3.10 6.60
N VAL A 38 2.41 2.85 5.30
CA VAL A 38 1.33 2.36 4.42
C VAL A 38 0.77 1.05 4.95
N LEU A 39 1.61 0.07 5.29
CA LEU A 39 1.16 -1.24 5.79
C LEU A 39 0.36 -1.11 7.10
N GLU A 40 0.80 -0.25 8.02
CA GLU A 40 0.08 0.04 9.27
C GLU A 40 -1.32 0.63 9.01
N ARG A 41 -1.42 1.61 8.11
CA ARG A 41 -2.70 2.24 7.74
C ARG A 41 -3.62 1.24 7.05
N ILE A 42 -3.08 0.43 6.13
CA ILE A 42 -3.81 -0.64 5.45
C ILE A 42 -4.39 -1.65 6.46
N GLU A 43 -3.60 -2.06 7.44
CA GLU A 43 -4.04 -2.96 8.51
C GLU A 43 -5.20 -2.35 9.30
N LYS A 44 -5.06 -1.09 9.72
CA LYS A 44 -6.08 -0.35 10.46
C LYS A 44 -7.41 -0.27 9.72
N PHE A 45 -7.36 -0.06 8.40
CA PHE A 45 -8.56 0.03 7.56
C PHE A 45 -9.07 -1.34 7.06
N GLY A 46 -8.35 -2.43 7.33
CA GLY A 46 -8.71 -3.77 6.86
C GLY A 46 -8.66 -3.92 5.34
N ILE A 47 -7.77 -3.18 4.67
CA ILE A 47 -7.65 -3.17 3.20
C ILE A 47 -6.87 -4.40 2.75
N GLY A 48 -7.31 -5.03 1.66
CA GLY A 48 -6.60 -6.16 1.08
C GLY A 48 -5.41 -5.70 0.27
N ILE A 49 -4.23 -6.27 0.54
CA ILE A 49 -3.07 -6.19 -0.34
C ILE A 49 -3.00 -7.52 -1.09
N TYR A 50 -2.77 -7.50 -2.40
CA TYR A 50 -2.60 -8.73 -3.20
C TYR A 50 -1.16 -8.97 -3.63
N GLU A 51 -0.41 -7.89 -3.80
CA GLU A 51 0.97 -7.93 -4.32
C GLU A 51 1.78 -6.87 -3.59
N ILE A 52 3.04 -7.19 -3.28
CA ILE A 52 4.09 -6.23 -2.93
C ILE A 52 5.16 -6.30 -4.01
N LYS A 53 5.50 -5.14 -4.58
CA LYS A 53 6.47 -4.97 -5.67
C LYS A 53 7.62 -4.09 -5.19
N PRO A 54 8.75 -4.68 -4.76
CA PRO A 54 9.98 -3.93 -4.54
C PRO A 54 10.65 -3.56 -5.86
N ARG A 55 11.32 -2.41 -5.85
CA ARG A 55 12.27 -1.98 -6.87
C ARG A 55 13.53 -1.47 -6.22
N LEU A 56 14.65 -1.61 -6.93
CA LEU A 56 15.94 -1.05 -6.56
C LEU A 56 16.33 -0.03 -7.62
N GLU A 57 16.51 1.24 -7.24
CA GLU A 57 16.91 2.29 -8.19
C GLU A 57 16.02 2.38 -9.46
N GLY A 58 14.73 2.05 -9.31
CA GLY A 58 13.75 2.03 -10.41
C GLY A 58 13.65 0.68 -11.14
N ASP A 59 14.61 -0.22 -10.97
CA ASP A 59 14.60 -1.55 -11.61
C ASP A 59 13.69 -2.53 -10.87
N PHE A 60 12.94 -3.32 -11.65
CA PHE A 60 12.11 -4.39 -11.11
C PHE A 60 12.98 -5.47 -10.46
N LEU A 61 12.70 -5.75 -9.18
CA LEU A 61 13.42 -6.77 -8.43
C LEU A 61 12.64 -8.08 -8.37
N ASP A 62 11.42 -8.04 -7.83
CA ASP A 62 10.59 -9.23 -7.64
C ASP A 62 9.12 -8.82 -7.37
N VAL A 63 8.25 -9.81 -7.19
CA VAL A 63 6.88 -9.63 -6.69
C VAL A 63 6.52 -10.76 -5.72
N LYS A 64 5.96 -10.39 -4.56
CA LYS A 64 5.39 -11.35 -3.61
C LYS A 64 3.88 -11.19 -3.54
N VAL A 65 3.14 -12.30 -3.62
CA VAL A 65 1.68 -12.30 -3.58
C VAL A 65 1.13 -13.03 -2.36
N ASN A 66 -0.09 -12.72 -1.92
CA ASN A 66 -0.65 -13.33 -0.70
C ASN A 66 -0.83 -14.85 -0.83
N GLU A 67 -1.02 -15.36 -2.05
CA GLU A 67 -1.15 -16.78 -2.36
C GLU A 67 0.12 -17.57 -2.04
N ASP A 68 1.31 -16.99 -2.22
CA ASP A 68 2.61 -17.62 -1.89
C ASP A 68 2.68 -17.97 -0.39
N TYR A 69 1.97 -17.19 0.43
CA TYR A 69 1.90 -17.37 1.89
C TYR A 69 0.70 -18.20 2.32
N ARG A 70 -0.16 -18.61 1.38
CA ARG A 70 -1.46 -19.27 1.65
C ARG A 70 -2.32 -18.45 2.63
N LYS A 71 -2.32 -17.13 2.46
CA LYS A 71 -3.05 -16.18 3.31
C LYS A 71 -4.06 -15.37 2.51
N LYS A 72 -5.05 -14.82 3.24
CA LYS A 72 -5.98 -13.82 2.69
C LYS A 72 -5.23 -12.51 2.44
N ALA A 73 -5.63 -11.77 1.42
CA ALA A 73 -5.10 -10.45 1.10
C ALA A 73 -5.11 -9.46 2.30
N THR A 74 -6.05 -9.62 3.23
CA THR A 74 -6.19 -8.77 4.43
C THR A 74 -5.39 -9.26 5.65
N ASP A 75 -4.70 -10.41 5.59
CA ASP A 75 -3.96 -10.94 6.73
C ASP A 75 -2.61 -10.22 6.92
N PRO A 76 -2.39 -9.46 8.00
CA PRO A 76 -1.15 -8.73 8.21
C PRO A 76 0.11 -9.59 8.26
N LYS A 77 -0.03 -10.86 8.61
CA LYS A 77 1.13 -11.76 8.71
C LYS A 77 1.77 -11.99 7.35
N TRP A 78 1.03 -11.90 6.25
CA TRP A 78 1.58 -12.15 4.92
C TRP A 78 2.42 -10.95 4.46
N TYR A 79 1.87 -9.73 4.48
CA TYR A 79 2.57 -8.58 3.93
C TYR A 79 3.69 -8.08 4.83
N LYS A 80 3.54 -8.18 6.16
CA LYS A 80 4.63 -7.87 7.10
C LYS A 80 5.81 -8.83 6.92
N ARG A 81 5.52 -10.12 6.66
CA ARG A 81 6.58 -11.10 6.37
C ARG A 81 7.24 -10.83 5.03
N ALA A 82 6.46 -10.62 3.97
CA ALA A 82 6.98 -10.31 2.63
C ALA A 82 7.90 -9.09 2.65
N PHE A 83 7.47 -8.00 3.31
CA PHE A 83 8.24 -6.78 3.48
C PHE A 83 9.52 -7.00 4.31
N SER A 84 9.42 -7.71 5.44
CA SER A 84 10.60 -8.02 6.26
C SER A 84 11.64 -8.86 5.52
N ASP A 85 11.20 -9.83 4.72
CA ASP A 85 12.10 -10.66 3.91
C ASP A 85 12.84 -9.81 2.87
N PHE A 86 12.15 -8.90 2.17
CA PHE A 86 12.79 -8.00 1.20
C PHE A 86 13.82 -7.08 1.86
N LYS A 87 13.48 -6.43 2.98
CA LYS A 87 14.42 -5.57 3.74
C LYS A 87 15.69 -6.30 4.17
N LYS A 88 15.58 -7.59 4.50
CA LYS A 88 16.74 -8.43 4.89
C LYS A 88 17.60 -8.83 3.71
N GLN A 89 16.97 -9.04 2.55
CA GLN A 89 17.66 -9.49 1.35
C GLN A 89 18.39 -8.34 0.65
N GLN A 90 17.76 -7.17 0.58
CA GLN A 90 18.28 -6.02 -0.15
C GLN A 90 17.86 -4.72 0.56
N PRO A 91 18.81 -3.88 0.99
CA PRO A 91 18.50 -2.56 1.53
C PRO A 91 18.20 -1.56 0.40
N ASN A 92 17.62 -0.41 0.78
CA ASN A 92 17.35 0.74 -0.10
C ASN A 92 16.34 0.43 -1.20
N LEU A 93 15.39 -0.44 -0.89
CA LEU A 93 14.29 -0.73 -1.81
C LEU A 93 13.20 0.34 -1.70
N ILE A 94 12.52 0.57 -2.82
CA ILE A 94 11.24 1.28 -2.85
C ILE A 94 10.13 0.28 -3.13
N TYR A 95 8.94 0.54 -2.60
CA TYR A 95 7.86 -0.44 -2.60
C TYR A 95 6.58 0.16 -3.12
N SER A 96 5.84 -0.66 -3.87
CA SER A 96 4.44 -0.44 -4.15
C SER A 96 3.63 -1.70 -3.87
N GLY A 97 2.31 -1.60 -3.97
CA GLY A 97 1.42 -2.72 -3.77
C GLY A 97 0.14 -2.63 -4.59
N ARG A 98 -0.49 -3.78 -4.80
CA ARG A 98 -1.81 -3.87 -5.43
C ARG A 98 -2.89 -3.98 -4.35
N TYR A 99 -3.68 -2.93 -4.20
CA TYR A 99 -4.68 -2.82 -3.14
C TYR A 99 -6.12 -3.01 -3.63
N LYS A 100 -6.96 -3.58 -2.77
CA LYS A 100 -8.42 -3.64 -2.94
C LYS A 100 -9.13 -3.06 -1.72
N VAL A 101 -9.89 -2.01 -1.97
CA VAL A 101 -10.78 -1.38 -1.00
C VAL A 101 -12.20 -1.83 -1.31
N SER A 102 -12.99 -2.13 -0.29
CA SER A 102 -14.40 -2.49 -0.46
C SER A 102 -15.28 -1.24 -0.56
N ASP A 103 -16.34 -1.28 -1.35
CA ASP A 103 -17.31 -0.17 -1.48
C ASP A 103 -17.91 0.26 -0.14
N ARG A 104 -18.14 -0.70 0.77
CA ARG A 104 -18.60 -0.41 2.14
C ARG A 104 -17.66 0.54 2.89
N LEU A 105 -16.35 0.43 2.68
CA LEU A 105 -15.35 1.28 3.32
C LEU A 105 -15.34 2.67 2.69
N LEU A 106 -15.42 2.74 1.35
CA LEU A 106 -15.49 4.01 0.61
C LEU A 106 -16.75 4.81 1.00
N ASN A 107 -17.89 4.14 1.12
CA ASN A 107 -19.16 4.79 1.46
C ASN A 107 -19.17 5.32 2.91
N ARG A 108 -18.58 4.57 3.86
CA ARG A 108 -18.46 5.01 5.27
C ARG A 108 -17.58 6.23 5.45
N ASN A 109 -16.47 6.30 4.73
CA ASN A 109 -15.58 7.47 4.79
C ASN A 109 -16.13 8.66 4.01
N SER A 110 -17.14 8.46 3.15
CA SER A 110 -17.86 9.57 2.51
C SER A 110 -18.82 10.24 3.48
N THR A 111 -19.51 9.47 4.34
CA THR A 111 -20.47 10.03 5.30
C THR A 111 -19.81 10.81 6.45
N VAL A 112 -18.61 10.43 6.87
CA VAL A 112 -17.89 11.13 7.97
C VAL A 112 -17.31 12.47 7.50
N SER A 113 -16.88 12.58 6.24
CA SER A 113 -16.41 13.85 5.69
C SER A 113 -17.50 14.91 5.53
N ASP A 114 -18.77 14.50 5.45
CA ASP A 114 -19.90 15.42 5.30
C ASP A 114 -20.38 15.97 6.67
N GLU A 115 -20.21 15.21 7.76
CA GLU A 115 -20.62 15.62 9.12
C GLU A 115 -19.62 16.59 9.80
N GLU A 116 -18.32 16.54 9.48
CA GLU A 116 -17.33 17.48 10.03
C GLU A 116 -17.37 18.89 9.38
N VAL A 117 -18.27 19.11 8.43
CA VAL A 117 -18.43 20.40 7.71
C VAL A 117 -19.78 21.07 7.99
N SER A 118 -20.61 20.54 8.91
CA SER A 118 -21.89 21.15 9.34
C SER A 118 -21.83 21.81 10.72
#